data_AF-A0A7C2JUB7-F1
#
_entry.id   AF-A0A7C2JUB7-F1
#
_cell.length_a   1.000
_cell.length_b   1.000
_cell.length_c   1.000
_cell.angle_alpha   90.00
_cell.angle_beta   90.00
_cell.angle_gamma   90.00
#
_symmetry.space_group_name_H-M   'P 1'
#
loop_
_entity.id
_entity.type
_entity.pdbx_description
1 polymer ?
#
loop_
_entity_poly.entity_id
_entity_poly.type
_entity_poly.pdbx_seq_one_letter_code
_entity_poly.pdbx_strand_id
1 'polypeptide(L)'
;MTSSRYAAAATFGIFTACAAHAQTLPDIGFKSVGRAAPLAAAIPREYPVTDLARLEVYPENDLVVGPWRPTRLGPDGAPVQRDEGSAWNGATPPDVEPLPVDLFTTKDFYADKALWSDPRYFRCNSPWAVEAQNGAYGRVVSIGNDPPRTAAWGYCDRDYPREAIVSPYGFETAQEHYEALLEETRRRGGPTQYTYATVPHELNGRYLWPRGQNWYAELFFNQTSTILSLLTEEYRTRMVQELYHDAVTNAPQWPAQYCWPEGFMRRWHYHGVTNQPHHVMVTPEIVQILAGDADNFITNIHIGRSFDSSGATPRLGADVPRWLGETTGFWDGDALITWTSNIQGWKAHGNPEFSNALQTIEIYTPNRDAAGNVIGLNHEGIFYDHEALVEPIRIVRNLQRVSGLGEGAPFTFIECLPQFYPIEGRATPVSPGDVVEFEVPDMYGRPWGQIWEKYHEAGMDRPEAEDIFSFE
;
A
#
# COMPACT_ATOMS: atom_id res chain seq x y z
N MET A 1 13.88 71.00 16.93
CA MET A 1 14.22 70.24 15.72
C MET A 1 14.89 68.94 16.14
N THR A 2 14.10 67.86 16.04
CA THR A 2 14.50 66.47 15.76
C THR A 2 15.75 65.87 16.42
N SER A 3 15.53 65.27 17.59
CA SER A 3 16.34 64.18 18.16
C SER A 3 15.89 62.86 17.52
N SER A 4 16.74 62.23 16.71
CA SER A 4 16.53 60.86 16.22
C SER A 4 17.24 59.87 17.14
N ARG A 5 16.47 59.19 17.99
CA ARG A 5 16.89 57.99 18.71
C ARG A 5 16.27 56.79 18.00
N TYR A 6 17.09 56.00 17.31
CA TYR A 6 16.67 54.71 16.78
C TYR A 6 16.45 53.76 17.97
N ALA A 7 15.19 53.46 18.25
CA ALA A 7 14.81 52.39 19.15
C ALA A 7 14.94 51.06 18.39
N ALA A 8 15.79 50.17 18.88
CA ALA A 8 15.85 48.79 18.45
C ALA A 8 14.55 48.09 18.91
N ALA A 9 13.62 47.88 17.97
CA ALA A 9 12.51 46.98 18.16
C ALA A 9 13.03 45.55 18.02
N ALA A 10 13.22 44.87 19.14
CA ALA A 10 13.44 43.43 19.17
C ALA A 10 12.12 42.75 18.77
N THR A 11 12.00 42.40 17.49
CA THR A 11 10.92 41.55 17.00
C THR A 11 11.15 40.14 17.57
N PHE A 12 10.43 39.81 18.64
CA PHE A 12 10.27 38.42 19.07
C PHE A 12 9.48 37.70 17.97
N GLY A 13 10.21 37.10 17.04
CA GLY A 13 9.65 36.15 16.09
C GLY A 13 9.15 34.95 16.88
N ILE A 14 7.84 34.89 17.12
CA ILE A 14 7.16 33.65 17.46
C ILE A 14 7.29 32.78 16.22
N PHE A 15 8.35 31.97 16.16
CA PHE A 15 8.38 30.80 15.31
C PHE A 15 7.36 29.83 15.88
N THR A 16 6.09 29.99 15.48
CA THR A 16 5.19 28.84 15.38
C THR A 16 5.83 27.91 14.35
N ALA A 17 6.67 27.00 14.82
CA ALA A 17 6.96 25.79 14.09
C ALA A 17 5.60 25.10 13.87
N CYS A 18 4.99 25.32 12.71
CA CYS A 18 4.06 24.34 12.17
C CYS A 18 4.89 23.08 11.98
N ALA A 19 4.96 22.26 13.01
CA ALA A 19 5.51 20.93 12.92
C ALA A 19 4.54 20.13 12.03
N ALA A 20 4.74 20.27 10.72
CA ALA A 20 4.00 19.59 9.67
C ALA A 20 4.42 18.11 9.68
N HIS A 21 3.91 17.36 10.65
CA HIS A 21 4.15 15.94 10.76
C HIS A 21 3.47 15.21 9.60
N ALA A 22 4.22 14.32 8.97
CA ALA A 22 3.72 13.26 8.12
C ALA A 22 3.19 12.12 9.01
N GLN A 23 2.24 11.30 8.50
CA GLN A 23 1.54 10.25 9.26
C GLN A 23 1.21 10.65 10.71
N THR A 24 0.53 11.77 10.89
CA THR A 24 0.02 12.13 12.22
C THR A 24 -1.00 11.10 12.66
N LEU A 25 -0.79 10.55 13.84
CA LEU A 25 -1.81 9.81 14.55
C LEU A 25 -2.73 10.78 15.28
N PRO A 26 -4.02 10.44 15.40
CA PRO A 26 -4.97 11.27 16.13
C PRO A 26 -4.61 11.25 17.62
N ASP A 27 -4.68 12.41 18.27
CA ASP A 27 -4.73 12.44 19.73
C ASP A 27 -6.12 12.00 20.17
N ILE A 28 -6.22 10.77 20.67
CA ILE A 28 -7.48 10.19 21.14
C ILE A 28 -7.77 10.51 22.62
N GLY A 29 -6.89 11.26 23.30
CA GLY A 29 -7.09 11.70 24.69
C GLY A 29 -6.90 10.62 25.77
N PHE A 30 -6.49 9.41 25.38
CA PHE A 30 -6.17 8.31 26.29
C PHE A 30 -5.23 7.30 25.63
N LYS A 31 -4.62 6.41 26.42
CA LYS A 31 -3.84 5.28 25.88
C LYS A 31 -4.77 4.12 25.58
N SER A 32 -4.88 3.74 24.31
CA SER A 32 -5.70 2.59 23.90
C SER A 32 -4.92 1.27 23.95
N VAL A 33 -5.65 0.16 24.09
CA VAL A 33 -5.14 -1.22 23.95
C VAL A 33 -4.83 -1.62 22.51
N GLY A 34 -5.41 -0.95 21.51
CA GLY A 34 -5.43 -1.45 20.13
C GLY A 34 -5.43 -0.41 19.01
N ARG A 35 -5.32 0.89 19.33
CA ARG A 35 -5.30 1.95 18.28
C ARG A 35 -4.46 3.16 18.67
N ALA A 36 -4.10 3.96 17.68
CA ALA A 36 -3.36 5.21 17.81
C ALA A 36 -2.00 5.10 18.53
N ALA A 37 -1.39 3.91 18.60
CA ALA A 37 -0.03 3.76 19.11
C ALA A 37 0.96 4.56 18.24
N PRO A 38 1.95 5.28 18.80
CA PRO A 38 2.93 6.04 18.03
C PRO A 38 3.61 5.20 16.93
N LEU A 39 3.98 5.84 15.82
CA LEU A 39 4.81 5.19 14.80
C LEU A 39 6.25 5.10 15.28
N ALA A 40 6.89 3.94 15.09
CA ALA A 40 8.31 3.77 15.40
C ALA A 40 9.21 4.62 14.48
N ALA A 41 8.78 4.83 13.22
CA ALA A 41 9.40 5.75 12.28
C ALA A 41 8.33 6.44 11.42
N ALA A 42 8.47 7.74 11.18
CA ALA A 42 7.57 8.51 10.31
C ALA A 42 8.17 8.65 8.91
N ILE A 43 7.33 8.47 7.88
CA ILE A 43 7.71 8.70 6.48
C ILE A 43 7.67 10.21 6.17
N PRO A 44 8.72 10.86 5.67
CA PRO A 44 8.72 12.30 5.37
C PRO A 44 7.65 12.72 4.36
N ARG A 45 7.01 13.89 4.58
CA ARG A 45 5.86 14.36 3.80
C ARG A 45 6.20 14.96 2.42
N GLU A 46 7.40 15.50 2.24
CA GLU A 46 7.67 16.43 1.13
C GLU A 46 8.03 15.71 -0.17
N TYR A 47 7.02 15.35 -0.97
CA TYR A 47 7.21 15.04 -2.39
C TYR A 47 6.22 15.78 -3.30
N PRO A 48 6.69 16.56 -4.30
CA PRO A 48 8.08 17.02 -4.46
C PRO A 48 8.43 18.07 -3.39
N VAL A 49 9.69 18.09 -2.95
CA VAL A 49 10.25 19.15 -2.10
C VAL A 49 10.05 20.50 -2.80
N THR A 50 9.25 21.38 -2.21
CA THR A 50 8.99 22.74 -2.73
C THR A 50 9.94 23.79 -2.18
N ASP A 51 10.74 23.45 -1.16
CA ASP A 51 11.75 24.33 -0.58
C ASP A 51 13.10 24.19 -1.32
N LEU A 52 13.43 25.21 -2.11
CA LEU A 52 14.68 25.28 -2.86
C LEU A 52 15.93 25.28 -1.94
N ALA A 53 15.82 25.71 -0.68
CA ALA A 53 16.96 25.72 0.25
C ALA A 53 17.30 24.32 0.80
N ARG A 54 16.36 23.36 0.73
CA ARG A 54 16.60 21.95 1.12
C ARG A 54 17.24 21.12 0.00
N LEU A 55 17.40 21.67 -1.21
CA LEU A 55 18.09 21.00 -2.33
C LEU A 55 19.60 20.87 -2.13
N GLU A 56 20.20 21.67 -1.25
CA GLU A 56 21.65 21.63 -0.98
C GLU A 56 22.05 20.51 0.01
N VAL A 57 21.10 19.98 0.78
CA VAL A 57 21.30 18.88 1.77
C VAL A 57 20.69 17.56 1.26
N TYR A 58 20.52 17.46 -0.05
CA TYR A 58 19.98 16.29 -0.76
C TYR A 58 21.17 15.54 -1.38
N PRO A 59 21.34 14.22 -1.11
CA PRO A 59 20.29 13.19 -1.12
C PRO A 59 19.94 12.55 0.24
N GLU A 60 20.34 13.12 1.39
CA GLU A 60 20.20 12.50 2.72
C GLU A 60 18.75 12.38 3.24
N ASN A 61 17.77 12.98 2.56
CA ASN A 61 16.37 13.04 3.01
C ASN A 61 15.36 12.37 2.03
N ASP A 62 15.81 11.77 0.93
CA ASP A 62 14.91 11.03 0.04
C ASP A 62 14.84 9.56 0.48
N LEU A 63 13.69 9.17 1.04
CA LEU A 63 13.47 7.78 1.47
C LEU A 63 13.13 6.83 0.32
N VAL A 64 13.10 7.27 -0.94
CA VAL A 64 12.94 6.33 -2.05
C VAL A 64 14.12 5.35 -2.07
N VAL A 65 13.80 4.07 -1.95
CA VAL A 65 14.74 2.95 -1.99
C VAL A 65 14.79 2.38 -3.41
N GLY A 66 15.96 2.43 -4.03
CA GLY A 66 16.17 2.00 -5.42
C GLY A 66 16.43 3.15 -6.41
N PRO A 67 16.77 2.83 -7.66
CA PRO A 67 17.06 3.80 -8.70
C PRO A 67 15.81 4.56 -9.11
N TRP A 68 15.91 5.88 -9.19
CA TRP A 68 14.87 6.74 -9.76
C TRP A 68 15.47 7.93 -10.50
N ARG A 69 14.72 8.45 -11.48
CA ARG A 69 15.16 9.57 -12.31
C ARG A 69 14.25 10.79 -12.21
N PRO A 70 14.28 11.54 -11.09
CA PRO A 70 13.42 12.69 -10.93
C PRO A 70 13.81 13.81 -11.89
N THR A 71 12.81 14.45 -12.50
CA THR A 71 12.99 15.78 -13.10
C THR A 71 12.85 16.84 -12.01
N ARG A 72 13.81 17.76 -11.93
CA ARG A 72 13.84 18.88 -10.99
C ARG A 72 14.19 20.16 -11.71
N LEU A 73 13.82 21.32 -11.17
CA LEU A 73 14.27 22.60 -11.72
C LEU A 73 15.73 22.85 -11.30
N GLY A 74 16.58 23.17 -12.26
CA GLY A 74 17.95 23.61 -12.05
C GLY A 74 18.02 25.05 -11.54
N PRO A 75 19.22 25.56 -11.21
CA PRO A 75 19.43 26.93 -10.75
C PRO A 75 18.95 28.02 -11.73
N ASP A 76 18.86 27.67 -13.02
CA ASP A 76 18.37 28.49 -14.12
C ASP A 76 16.85 28.36 -14.37
N GLY A 77 16.15 27.54 -13.57
CA GLY A 77 14.74 27.23 -13.74
C GLY A 77 14.46 26.21 -14.85
N ALA A 78 15.47 25.63 -15.49
CA ALA A 78 15.28 24.60 -16.51
C ALA A 78 15.09 23.21 -15.87
N PRO A 79 14.24 22.33 -16.43
CA PRO A 79 14.12 20.96 -15.94
C PRO A 79 15.40 20.16 -16.22
N VAL A 80 16.00 19.62 -15.16
CA VAL A 80 17.15 18.71 -15.18
C VAL A 80 16.70 17.36 -14.61
N GLN A 81 16.97 16.29 -15.36
CA GLN A 81 16.81 14.93 -14.85
C GLN A 81 18.06 14.54 -14.07
N ARG A 82 17.88 13.97 -12.87
CA ARG A 82 18.96 13.44 -12.05
C ARG A 82 18.87 11.92 -11.98
N ASP A 83 20.02 11.26 -11.88
CA ASP A 83 20.10 9.82 -11.65
C ASP A 83 20.30 9.60 -10.14
N GLU A 84 19.22 9.24 -9.45
CA GLU A 84 19.23 8.94 -8.01
C GLU A 84 19.36 7.42 -7.83
N GLY A 85 20.58 6.94 -7.62
CA GLY A 85 20.91 5.52 -7.49
C GLY A 85 22.41 5.34 -7.31
N SER A 86 22.84 4.23 -6.74
CA SER A 86 24.24 4.01 -6.33
C SER A 86 25.14 3.53 -7.48
N ALA A 87 24.56 2.86 -8.48
CA ALA A 87 25.24 2.47 -9.71
C ALA A 87 24.25 2.21 -10.86
N TRP A 88 24.69 2.37 -12.10
CA TRP A 88 23.84 2.38 -13.29
C TRP A 88 24.48 1.63 -14.45
N ASN A 89 23.66 1.16 -15.41
CA ASN A 89 24.11 0.53 -16.65
C ASN A 89 25.10 -0.63 -16.44
N GLY A 90 24.81 -1.51 -15.47
CA GLY A 90 25.64 -2.67 -15.15
C GLY A 90 26.88 -2.37 -14.29
N ALA A 91 27.11 -1.12 -13.90
CA ALA A 91 28.10 -0.80 -12.87
C ALA A 91 27.64 -1.34 -11.50
N THR A 92 28.61 -1.56 -10.62
CA THR A 92 28.40 -1.93 -9.22
C THR A 92 28.80 -0.75 -8.33
N PRO A 93 28.11 -0.51 -7.20
CA PRO A 93 28.50 0.54 -6.26
C PRO A 93 29.91 0.28 -5.68
N PRO A 94 30.76 1.31 -5.51
CA PRO A 94 32.17 1.13 -5.09
C PRO A 94 32.36 0.34 -3.79
N ASP A 95 31.42 0.46 -2.84
CA ASP A 95 31.51 -0.13 -1.50
C ASP A 95 30.61 -1.38 -1.33
N VAL A 96 30.08 -1.93 -2.43
CA VAL A 96 29.22 -3.12 -2.41
C VAL A 96 29.88 -4.23 -3.21
N GLU A 97 30.14 -5.36 -2.56
CA GLU A 97 30.54 -6.59 -3.24
C GLU A 97 29.29 -7.33 -3.76
N PRO A 98 29.12 -7.51 -5.08
CA PRO A 98 27.98 -8.22 -5.65
C PRO A 98 27.93 -9.68 -5.22
N LEU A 99 26.72 -10.24 -5.15
CA LEU A 99 26.54 -11.67 -5.03
C LEU A 99 26.91 -12.37 -6.36
N PRO A 100 27.29 -13.67 -6.33
CA PRO A 100 27.53 -14.44 -7.55
C PRO A 100 26.32 -14.52 -8.48
N VAL A 101 25.11 -14.45 -7.90
CA VAL A 101 23.83 -14.40 -8.59
C VAL A 101 22.91 -13.43 -7.84
N ASP A 102 22.14 -12.67 -8.60
CA ASP A 102 21.12 -11.73 -8.14
C ASP A 102 19.83 -11.93 -8.96
N LEU A 103 18.74 -11.25 -8.58
CA LEU A 103 17.46 -11.31 -9.27
C LEU A 103 17.61 -11.09 -10.79
N PHE A 104 18.50 -10.20 -11.22
CA PHE A 104 18.64 -9.78 -12.62
C PHE A 104 19.59 -10.67 -13.43
N THR A 105 20.28 -11.61 -12.78
CA THR A 105 21.26 -12.52 -13.41
C THR A 105 20.92 -13.98 -13.20
N THR A 106 19.99 -14.29 -12.28
CA THR A 106 19.49 -15.64 -12.07
C THR A 106 18.79 -16.20 -13.30
N LYS A 107 18.82 -17.52 -13.42
CA LYS A 107 18.04 -18.30 -14.39
C LYS A 107 16.93 -19.09 -13.72
N ASP A 108 16.95 -19.13 -12.40
CA ASP A 108 16.04 -19.88 -11.56
C ASP A 108 16.02 -19.24 -10.18
N PHE A 109 15.06 -18.35 -9.96
CA PHE A 109 14.96 -17.65 -8.68
C PHE A 109 14.60 -18.60 -7.54
N TYR A 110 14.00 -19.78 -7.79
CA TYR A 110 13.69 -20.76 -6.75
C TYR A 110 14.94 -21.37 -6.13
N ALA A 111 15.99 -21.58 -6.93
CA ALA A 111 17.29 -22.06 -6.44
C ALA A 111 17.99 -21.05 -5.52
N ASP A 112 17.60 -19.77 -5.58
CA ASP A 112 18.25 -18.66 -4.88
C ASP A 112 17.58 -18.31 -3.53
N LYS A 113 16.65 -19.12 -3.03
CA LYS A 113 15.91 -18.89 -1.76
C LYS A 113 16.78 -18.40 -0.59
N ALA A 114 17.98 -18.96 -0.46
CA ALA A 114 18.91 -18.62 0.62
C ALA A 114 19.48 -17.19 0.52
N LEU A 115 19.41 -16.56 -0.66
CA LEU A 115 19.92 -15.21 -0.92
C LEU A 115 18.87 -14.12 -0.73
N TRP A 116 17.58 -14.46 -0.68
CA TRP A 116 16.50 -13.46 -0.67
C TRP A 116 16.45 -12.56 0.58
N SER A 117 17.13 -12.93 1.66
CA SER A 117 17.26 -12.04 2.84
C SER A 117 18.38 -11.00 2.66
N ASP A 118 19.28 -11.19 1.70
CA ASP A 118 20.36 -10.25 1.40
C ASP A 118 19.83 -9.17 0.43
N PRO A 119 19.85 -7.87 0.81
CA PRO A 119 19.36 -6.80 -0.06
C PRO A 119 20.10 -6.73 -1.41
N ARG A 120 21.35 -7.22 -1.47
CA ARG A 120 22.14 -7.25 -2.70
C ARG A 120 21.56 -8.19 -3.77
N TYR A 121 20.79 -9.21 -3.37
CA TYR A 121 20.09 -10.07 -4.34
C TYR A 121 19.08 -9.27 -5.18
N PHE A 122 18.52 -8.20 -4.63
CA PHE A 122 17.63 -7.29 -5.34
C PHE A 122 18.32 -6.01 -5.83
N ARG A 123 19.66 -5.97 -5.78
CA ARG A 123 20.48 -4.76 -6.02
C ARG A 123 20.08 -3.56 -5.16
N CYS A 124 19.67 -3.85 -3.92
CA CYS A 124 19.25 -2.87 -2.92
C CYS A 124 18.07 -1.98 -3.39
N ASN A 125 17.16 -2.59 -4.15
CA ASN A 125 15.96 -1.96 -4.69
C ASN A 125 14.74 -2.29 -3.83
N SER A 126 13.78 -1.37 -3.82
CA SER A 126 12.44 -1.67 -3.35
C SER A 126 11.64 -2.47 -4.39
N PRO A 127 10.53 -3.11 -4.01
CA PRO A 127 9.63 -3.76 -4.97
C PRO A 127 9.22 -2.84 -6.12
N TRP A 128 8.87 -1.60 -5.78
CA TRP A 128 8.58 -0.59 -6.78
C TRP A 128 9.75 -0.30 -7.70
N ALA A 129 10.96 -0.14 -7.17
CA ALA A 129 12.11 0.22 -8.00
C ALA A 129 12.53 -0.94 -8.92
N VAL A 130 12.28 -2.19 -8.51
CA VAL A 130 12.45 -3.38 -9.35
C VAL A 130 11.52 -3.31 -10.57
N GLU A 131 10.23 -3.05 -10.35
CA GLU A 131 9.23 -2.91 -11.41
C GLU A 131 9.46 -1.66 -12.28
N ALA A 132 9.75 -0.52 -11.64
CA ALA A 132 9.86 0.78 -12.27
C ALA A 132 10.97 0.84 -13.31
N GLN A 133 12.04 0.06 -13.14
CA GLN A 133 13.18 0.00 -14.05
C GLN A 133 12.80 -0.35 -15.50
N ASN A 134 11.75 -1.15 -15.71
CA ASN A 134 11.17 -1.48 -17.02
C ASN A 134 10.17 -0.45 -17.53
N GLY A 135 9.95 0.65 -16.80
CA GLY A 135 9.10 1.75 -17.22
C GLY A 135 7.64 1.66 -16.78
N ALA A 136 7.30 0.77 -15.83
CA ALA A 136 5.94 0.62 -15.31
C ALA A 136 5.29 1.96 -14.87
N TYR A 137 6.11 2.88 -14.34
CA TYR A 137 5.67 4.20 -13.88
C TYR A 137 6.04 5.35 -14.84
N GLY A 138 6.32 5.04 -16.11
CA GLY A 138 6.49 5.99 -17.24
C GLY A 138 7.67 6.97 -17.17
N ARG A 139 8.32 7.12 -16.01
CA ARG A 139 9.38 8.11 -15.75
C ARG A 139 10.71 7.50 -15.26
N VAL A 140 10.79 6.17 -15.17
CA VAL A 140 11.85 5.45 -14.42
C VAL A 140 12.53 4.38 -15.25
N VAL A 141 12.62 4.56 -16.57
CA VAL A 141 13.33 3.58 -17.39
C VAL A 141 14.82 3.64 -17.04
N SER A 142 15.28 2.64 -16.30
CA SER A 142 16.59 2.61 -15.65
C SER A 142 17.27 1.24 -15.68
N ILE A 143 16.63 0.25 -16.34
CA ILE A 143 17.17 -1.10 -16.50
C ILE A 143 18.44 -1.16 -17.40
N GLY A 144 18.75 -0.07 -18.11
CA GLY A 144 19.97 0.09 -18.91
C GLY A 144 19.88 -0.49 -20.33
N ASN A 145 21.04 -0.61 -20.98
CA ASN A 145 21.16 -0.93 -22.41
C ASN A 145 21.27 -2.44 -22.73
N ASP A 146 21.42 -3.30 -21.71
CA ASP A 146 21.42 -4.77 -21.82
C ASP A 146 20.53 -5.34 -20.70
N PRO A 147 19.19 -5.09 -20.76
CA PRO A 147 18.27 -5.60 -19.75
C PRO A 147 18.15 -7.12 -19.82
N PRO A 148 17.98 -7.81 -18.66
CA PRO A 148 17.91 -7.23 -17.31
C PRO A 148 19.28 -7.00 -16.67
N ARG A 149 20.37 -7.50 -17.27
CA ARG A 149 21.72 -7.54 -16.68
C ARG A 149 22.24 -6.16 -16.24
N THR A 150 21.89 -5.10 -16.96
CA THR A 150 22.32 -3.73 -16.66
C THR A 150 21.45 -2.97 -15.67
N ALA A 151 20.51 -3.63 -15.00
CA ALA A 151 19.65 -3.05 -13.98
C ALA A 151 20.45 -2.23 -12.95
N ALA A 152 19.91 -1.07 -12.59
CA ALA A 152 20.55 -0.13 -11.69
C ALA A 152 20.44 -0.59 -10.22
N TRP A 153 21.37 -0.07 -9.42
CA TRP A 153 21.45 -0.33 -8.00
C TRP A 153 20.84 0.83 -7.21
N GLY A 154 20.07 0.48 -6.18
CA GLY A 154 19.70 1.38 -5.10
C GLY A 154 20.80 1.53 -4.06
N TYR A 155 20.58 2.41 -3.10
CA TYR A 155 21.48 2.57 -1.95
C TYR A 155 21.15 1.52 -0.89
N CYS A 156 22.11 0.67 -0.52
CA CYS A 156 21.91 -0.45 0.41
C CYS A 156 21.77 -0.02 1.88
N ASP A 157 22.07 1.23 2.20
CA ASP A 157 21.95 1.83 3.54
C ASP A 157 20.59 2.52 3.76
N ARG A 158 19.69 2.51 2.76
CA ARG A 158 18.35 3.08 2.85
C ARG A 158 17.31 2.00 3.04
N ASP A 159 16.46 2.17 4.04
CA ASP A 159 15.30 1.32 4.28
C ASP A 159 14.30 2.01 5.21
N TYR A 160 13.06 1.55 5.19
CA TYR A 160 12.06 1.85 6.20
C TYR A 160 11.97 0.66 7.16
N PRO A 161 12.19 0.87 8.46
CA PRO A 161 12.44 -0.22 9.39
C PRO A 161 11.23 -1.17 9.50
N ARG A 162 11.52 -2.48 9.56
CA ARG A 162 10.51 -3.54 9.75
C ARG A 162 9.64 -3.29 10.98
N GLU A 163 10.25 -2.86 12.09
CA GLU A 163 9.55 -2.56 13.34
C GLU A 163 8.55 -1.41 13.25
N ALA A 164 8.64 -0.56 12.21
CA ALA A 164 7.65 0.47 11.93
C ALA A 164 6.49 -0.02 11.04
N ILE A 165 6.60 -1.23 10.48
CA ILE A 165 5.56 -1.90 9.71
C ILE A 165 4.75 -2.86 10.59
N VAL A 166 5.43 -3.61 11.46
CA VAL A 166 4.81 -4.56 12.37
C VAL A 166 3.79 -3.89 13.28
N SER A 167 2.66 -4.56 13.51
CA SER A 167 1.65 -4.11 14.46
C SER A 167 2.25 -3.99 15.87
N PRO A 168 2.14 -2.82 16.52
CA PRO A 168 2.59 -2.67 17.90
C PRO A 168 1.61 -3.30 18.91
N TYR A 169 0.47 -3.81 18.45
CA TYR A 169 -0.56 -4.42 19.27
C TYR A 169 -0.31 -5.92 19.37
N GLY A 170 -0.17 -6.44 20.59
CA GLY A 170 0.17 -7.84 20.86
C GLY A 170 -1.00 -8.83 20.73
N PHE A 171 -1.90 -8.62 19.76
CA PHE A 171 -2.99 -9.54 19.47
C PHE A 171 -2.57 -10.50 18.35
N GLU A 172 -2.94 -11.77 18.45
CA GLU A 172 -2.61 -12.78 17.42
C GLU A 172 -3.67 -12.79 16.30
N THR A 173 -4.92 -12.45 16.64
CA THR A 173 -6.03 -12.46 15.68
C THR A 173 -6.78 -11.12 15.61
N ALA A 174 -7.43 -10.88 14.47
CA ALA A 174 -8.33 -9.74 14.31
C ALA A 174 -9.50 -9.79 15.31
N GLN A 175 -10.02 -10.99 15.60
CA GLN A 175 -11.11 -11.17 16.56
C GLN A 175 -10.73 -10.68 17.97
N GLU A 176 -9.61 -11.16 18.51
CA GLU A 176 -9.11 -10.74 19.83
C GLU A 176 -8.93 -9.22 19.89
N HIS A 177 -8.36 -8.64 18.84
CA HIS A 177 -8.14 -7.22 18.75
C HIS A 177 -9.46 -6.43 18.73
N TYR A 178 -10.42 -6.83 17.88
CA TYR A 178 -11.73 -6.19 17.79
C TYR A 178 -12.51 -6.25 19.10
N GLU A 179 -12.52 -7.43 19.75
CA GLU A 179 -13.19 -7.63 21.03
C GLU A 179 -12.54 -6.83 22.16
N ALA A 180 -11.21 -6.71 22.17
CA ALA A 180 -10.49 -5.88 23.13
C ALA A 180 -10.81 -4.39 22.97
N LEU A 181 -10.87 -3.89 21.74
CA LEU A 181 -11.30 -2.51 21.44
C LEU A 181 -12.76 -2.28 21.84
N LEU A 182 -13.64 -3.25 21.57
CA LEU A 182 -15.06 -3.16 21.95
C LEU A 182 -15.23 -3.10 23.47
N GLU A 183 -14.49 -3.92 24.22
CA GLU A 183 -14.49 -3.90 25.68
C GLU A 183 -13.91 -2.60 26.26
N GLU A 184 -12.83 -2.08 25.69
CA GLU A 184 -12.30 -0.76 26.05
C GLU A 184 -13.34 0.35 25.84
N THR A 185 -14.05 0.32 24.71
CA THR A 185 -15.14 1.26 24.42
C THR A 185 -16.29 1.12 25.40
N ARG A 186 -16.69 -0.10 25.78
CA ARG A 186 -17.72 -0.33 26.80
C ARG A 186 -17.36 0.28 28.15
N ARG A 187 -16.10 0.12 28.58
CA ARG A 187 -15.60 0.72 29.83
C ARG A 187 -15.64 2.24 29.84
N ARG A 188 -15.60 2.86 28.66
CA ARG A 188 -15.75 4.32 28.47
C ARG A 188 -17.18 4.76 28.13
N GLY A 189 -18.15 3.86 28.22
CA GLY A 189 -19.59 4.17 28.08
C GLY A 189 -20.17 3.99 26.68
N GLY A 190 -19.43 3.38 25.73
CA GLY A 190 -19.91 3.04 24.40
C GLY A 190 -20.35 1.56 24.24
N PRO A 191 -20.52 1.07 22.99
CA PRO A 191 -20.44 1.82 21.74
C PRO A 191 -21.48 2.93 21.61
N THR A 192 -21.12 4.04 20.98
CA THR A 192 -22.05 5.13 20.71
C THR A 192 -23.13 4.64 19.73
N GLN A 193 -24.40 4.76 20.11
CA GLN A 193 -25.53 4.48 19.23
C GLN A 193 -26.04 5.78 18.64
N TYR A 194 -26.02 5.88 17.31
CA TYR A 194 -26.45 7.07 16.60
C TYR A 194 -27.86 6.93 16.03
N THR A 195 -28.52 8.07 15.87
CA THR A 195 -29.74 8.22 15.06
C THR A 195 -29.38 9.07 13.84
N TYR A 196 -30.26 9.18 12.85
CA TYR A 196 -30.02 10.11 11.74
C TYR A 196 -29.79 11.56 12.18
N ALA A 197 -30.34 11.97 13.32
CA ALA A 197 -30.15 13.31 13.88
C ALA A 197 -28.81 13.50 14.61
N THR A 198 -28.19 12.41 15.06
CA THR A 198 -26.99 12.45 15.92
C THR A 198 -25.76 11.80 15.31
N VAL A 199 -25.92 11.06 14.20
CA VAL A 199 -24.81 10.47 13.44
C VAL A 199 -23.79 11.55 13.08
N PRO A 200 -22.48 11.24 13.06
CA PRO A 200 -21.42 12.19 12.71
C PRO A 200 -21.46 12.51 11.21
N HIS A 201 -22.52 13.22 10.81
CA HIS A 201 -22.84 13.54 9.43
C HIS A 201 -21.81 14.47 8.80
N GLU A 202 -21.02 15.18 9.61
CA GLU A 202 -19.89 15.96 9.14
C GLU A 202 -18.81 15.08 8.51
N LEU A 203 -18.77 13.77 8.77
CA LEU A 203 -17.86 12.84 8.11
C LEU A 203 -18.28 12.52 6.67
N ASN A 204 -19.54 12.80 6.29
CA ASN A 204 -19.95 12.73 4.89
C ASN A 204 -19.10 13.69 4.06
N GLY A 205 -18.42 13.19 3.04
CA GLY A 205 -17.54 14.03 2.23
C GLY A 205 -16.69 13.28 1.23
N ARG A 206 -15.92 14.08 0.49
CA ARG A 206 -14.93 13.62 -0.48
C ARG A 206 -13.55 13.80 0.13
N TYR A 207 -12.73 12.75 0.04
CA TYR A 207 -11.42 12.73 0.66
C TYR A 207 -10.34 12.30 -0.32
N LEU A 208 -9.25 13.07 -0.39
CA LEU A 208 -8.06 12.72 -1.16
C LEU A 208 -7.03 12.06 -0.27
N TRP A 209 -6.29 11.11 -0.84
CA TRP A 209 -5.12 10.56 -0.19
C TRP A 209 -3.85 11.18 -0.81
N PRO A 210 -3.08 11.99 -0.04
CA PRO A 210 -1.80 12.48 -0.51
C PRO A 210 -0.80 11.33 -0.68
N ARG A 211 -0.02 11.37 -1.78
CA ARG A 211 1.02 10.37 -2.08
C ARG A 211 2.12 10.37 -1.01
N GLY A 212 2.79 9.23 -0.86
CA GLY A 212 4.00 9.12 -0.04
C GLY A 212 3.75 9.15 1.47
N GLN A 213 2.52 8.86 1.90
CA GLN A 213 2.16 8.88 3.33
C GLN A 213 2.32 7.55 4.04
N ASN A 214 2.47 6.40 3.39
CA ASN A 214 2.63 5.12 4.09
C ASN A 214 3.55 4.17 3.32
N TRP A 215 4.05 3.15 4.01
CA TRP A 215 5.04 2.24 3.47
C TRP A 215 4.48 1.34 2.36
N TYR A 216 3.23 0.89 2.51
CA TYR A 216 2.58 -0.06 1.61
C TYR A 216 2.15 0.53 0.26
N ALA A 217 1.85 1.84 0.24
CA ALA A 217 1.13 2.51 -0.84
C ALA A 217 1.60 2.16 -2.25
N GLU A 218 2.92 2.11 -2.39
CA GLU A 218 3.62 1.74 -3.61
C GLU A 218 4.90 0.96 -3.25
N LEU A 219 5.22 0.69 -1.97
CA LEU A 219 6.48 0.05 -1.56
C LEU A 219 7.74 0.78 -2.06
N PHE A 220 7.76 2.11 -1.99
CA PHE A 220 8.95 2.92 -2.28
C PHE A 220 10.03 2.88 -1.22
N PHE A 221 9.61 2.74 0.02
CA PHE A 221 10.43 3.11 1.17
C PHE A 221 11.21 1.93 1.74
N ASN A 222 10.94 0.72 1.25
CA ASN A 222 11.45 -0.50 1.83
C ASN A 222 12.38 -1.23 0.87
N GLN A 223 13.47 -1.75 1.38
CA GLN A 223 14.21 -2.80 0.69
C GLN A 223 13.28 -4.00 0.45
N THR A 224 13.41 -4.65 -0.71
CA THR A 224 12.65 -5.88 -0.99
C THR A 224 12.86 -6.94 0.10
N SER A 225 14.09 -7.12 0.59
CA SER A 225 14.41 -8.08 1.66
C SER A 225 13.64 -7.78 2.96
N THR A 226 13.39 -6.51 3.27
CA THR A 226 12.59 -6.09 4.43
C THR A 226 11.12 -6.46 4.25
N ILE A 227 10.55 -6.27 3.06
CA ILE A 227 9.19 -6.73 2.76
C ILE A 227 9.09 -8.26 2.84
N LEU A 228 10.06 -8.99 2.29
CA LEU A 228 10.10 -10.45 2.37
C LEU A 228 10.20 -10.96 3.82
N SER A 229 10.80 -10.20 4.74
CA SER A 229 10.89 -10.57 6.16
C SER A 229 9.55 -10.54 6.91
N LEU A 230 8.49 -10.01 6.27
CA LEU A 230 7.13 -9.99 6.81
C LEU A 230 6.31 -11.20 6.35
N LEU A 231 6.80 -11.95 5.35
CA LEU A 231 6.04 -12.98 4.66
C LEU A 231 6.47 -14.40 5.07
N THR A 232 5.51 -15.33 5.08
CA THR A 232 5.78 -16.77 5.20
C THR A 232 6.60 -17.28 4.00
N GLU A 233 7.20 -18.47 4.08
CA GLU A 233 8.06 -18.98 3.00
C GLU A 233 7.35 -19.04 1.64
N GLU A 234 6.10 -19.49 1.63
CA GLU A 234 5.30 -19.56 0.41
C GLU A 234 5.07 -18.15 -0.18
N TYR A 235 4.66 -17.19 0.65
CA TYR A 235 4.38 -15.84 0.18
C TYR A 235 5.64 -15.04 -0.16
N ARG A 236 6.79 -15.36 0.46
CA ARG A 236 8.11 -14.89 -0.01
C ARG A 236 8.39 -15.38 -1.41
N THR A 237 8.12 -16.67 -1.68
CA THR A 237 8.32 -17.26 -3.01
C THR A 237 7.43 -16.58 -4.05
N ARG A 238 6.15 -16.38 -3.74
CA ARG A 238 5.19 -15.70 -4.63
C ARG A 238 5.59 -14.25 -4.91
N MET A 239 6.08 -13.52 -3.89
CA MET A 239 6.57 -12.16 -4.07
C MET A 239 7.83 -12.10 -4.95
N VAL A 240 8.79 -13.02 -4.77
CA VAL A 240 9.99 -13.07 -5.63
C VAL A 240 9.64 -13.45 -7.07
N GLN A 241 8.66 -14.33 -7.27
CA GLN A 241 8.13 -14.65 -8.60
C GLN A 241 7.53 -13.40 -9.28
N GLU A 242 6.69 -12.63 -8.59
CA GLU A 242 6.16 -11.35 -9.11
C GLU A 242 7.32 -10.42 -9.52
N LEU A 243 8.28 -10.19 -8.64
CA LEU A 243 9.42 -9.31 -8.89
C LEU A 243 10.29 -9.78 -10.05
N TYR A 244 10.53 -11.09 -10.15
CA TYR A 244 11.27 -11.69 -11.25
C TYR A 244 10.54 -11.45 -12.58
N HIS A 245 9.23 -11.65 -12.62
CA HIS A 245 8.50 -11.47 -13.88
C HIS A 245 8.28 -10.01 -14.25
N ASP A 246 8.20 -9.10 -13.28
CA ASP A 246 8.14 -7.66 -13.53
C ASP A 246 9.49 -7.13 -14.05
N ALA A 247 10.61 -7.60 -13.50
CA ALA A 247 11.94 -7.07 -13.83
C ALA A 247 12.70 -7.83 -14.92
N VAL A 248 12.70 -9.17 -14.87
CA VAL A 248 13.59 -10.02 -15.65
C VAL A 248 12.94 -10.44 -16.96
N THR A 249 11.74 -11.01 -16.89
CA THR A 249 11.00 -11.43 -18.10
C THR A 249 10.15 -10.31 -18.66
N ASN A 250 9.98 -9.20 -17.92
CA ASN A 250 9.10 -8.08 -18.25
C ASN A 250 7.72 -8.58 -18.71
N ALA A 251 7.14 -9.50 -17.95
CA ALA A 251 5.87 -10.17 -18.20
C ALA A 251 4.90 -9.93 -17.04
N PRO A 252 4.64 -8.66 -16.65
CA PRO A 252 3.73 -8.37 -15.55
C PRO A 252 2.34 -8.92 -15.83
N GLN A 253 1.65 -9.36 -14.77
CA GLN A 253 0.27 -9.82 -14.80
C GLN A 253 -0.55 -8.97 -13.83
N TRP A 254 -0.65 -7.66 -14.09
CA TRP A 254 -1.39 -6.77 -13.21
C TRP A 254 -2.90 -6.89 -13.48
N PRO A 255 -3.75 -7.12 -12.45
CA PRO A 255 -5.17 -7.40 -12.66
C PRO A 255 -5.90 -6.33 -13.50
N ALA A 256 -5.58 -5.05 -13.28
CA ALA A 256 -6.15 -3.92 -14.01
C ALA A 256 -5.94 -4.00 -15.54
N GLN A 257 -4.87 -4.64 -16.02
CA GLN A 257 -4.63 -4.80 -17.46
C GLN A 257 -5.71 -5.67 -18.11
N TYR A 258 -6.22 -6.66 -17.36
CA TYR A 258 -7.14 -7.67 -17.86
C TYR A 258 -8.59 -7.48 -17.41
N CYS A 259 -8.88 -6.36 -16.73
CA CYS A 259 -10.16 -6.16 -16.05
C CYS A 259 -10.49 -7.29 -15.05
N TRP A 260 -9.46 -7.87 -14.44
CA TRP A 260 -9.67 -8.82 -13.35
C TRP A 260 -9.98 -8.06 -12.05
N PRO A 261 -10.60 -8.72 -11.07
CA PRO A 261 -10.77 -8.14 -9.74
C PRO A 261 -9.42 -7.65 -9.20
N GLU A 262 -9.41 -6.46 -8.61
CA GLU A 262 -8.16 -5.85 -8.14
C GLU A 262 -7.69 -6.39 -6.78
N GLY A 263 -8.59 -7.07 -6.04
CA GLY A 263 -8.35 -7.61 -4.71
C GLY A 263 -8.45 -6.57 -3.59
N PHE A 264 -8.75 -7.02 -2.37
CA PHE A 264 -8.95 -6.18 -1.18
C PHE A 264 -7.81 -5.19 -0.94
N MET A 265 -6.56 -5.65 -0.98
CA MET A 265 -5.41 -4.80 -0.64
C MET A 265 -5.16 -3.67 -1.66
N ARG A 266 -5.79 -3.68 -2.83
CA ARG A 266 -5.68 -2.58 -3.79
C ARG A 266 -6.23 -1.25 -3.26
N ARG A 267 -7.18 -1.29 -2.31
CA ARG A 267 -7.68 -0.10 -1.59
C ARG A 267 -6.59 0.68 -0.85
N TRP A 268 -5.47 0.02 -0.57
CA TRP A 268 -4.31 0.55 0.15
C TRP A 268 -3.15 0.92 -0.79
N HIS A 269 -3.28 0.66 -2.09
CA HIS A 269 -2.29 1.03 -3.09
C HIS A 269 -2.63 2.41 -3.69
N TYR A 270 -1.65 3.31 -3.82
CA TYR A 270 -1.86 4.72 -4.24
C TYR A 270 -2.61 4.80 -5.56
N HIS A 271 -2.06 4.18 -6.61
CA HIS A 271 -2.65 4.09 -7.94
C HIS A 271 -3.98 3.31 -8.03
N GLY A 272 -4.56 2.86 -6.91
CA GLY A 272 -5.84 2.16 -6.89
C GLY A 272 -7.00 3.07 -6.52
N VAL A 273 -6.72 4.25 -5.95
CA VAL A 273 -7.75 5.04 -5.24
C VAL A 273 -7.56 6.55 -5.34
N THR A 274 -6.75 7.05 -6.27
CA THR A 274 -6.38 8.49 -6.32
C THR A 274 -6.89 9.27 -7.52
N ASN A 275 -7.33 8.62 -8.59
CA ASN A 275 -7.94 9.34 -9.72
C ASN A 275 -9.34 9.87 -9.38
N GLN A 276 -9.99 9.28 -8.38
CA GLN A 276 -11.22 9.79 -7.79
C GLN A 276 -11.07 9.89 -6.27
N PRO A 277 -11.57 10.96 -5.62
CA PRO A 277 -11.59 11.02 -4.16
C PRO A 277 -12.40 9.88 -3.56
N HIS A 278 -12.04 9.44 -2.36
CA HIS A 278 -12.88 8.55 -1.57
C HIS A 278 -14.17 9.28 -1.19
N HIS A 279 -15.32 8.67 -1.44
CA HIS A 279 -16.62 9.17 -1.01
C HIS A 279 -17.03 8.41 0.25
N VAL A 280 -17.13 9.11 1.38
CA VAL A 280 -17.58 8.55 2.64
C VAL A 280 -19.02 8.98 2.86
N MET A 281 -19.90 8.01 3.07
CA MET A 281 -21.30 8.19 3.40
C MET A 281 -21.60 7.51 4.73
N VAL A 282 -22.21 8.24 5.65
CA VAL A 282 -22.43 7.80 7.03
C VAL A 282 -23.92 7.82 7.33
N THR A 283 -24.46 6.65 7.67
CA THR A 283 -25.80 6.48 8.23
C THR A 283 -25.68 5.77 9.59
N PRO A 284 -26.77 5.73 10.39
CA PRO A 284 -26.75 5.02 11.68
C PRO A 284 -26.41 3.53 11.56
N GLU A 285 -26.84 2.87 10.49
CA GLU A 285 -26.77 1.41 10.33
C GLU A 285 -25.64 0.97 9.39
N ILE A 286 -25.29 1.81 8.41
CA ILE A 286 -24.24 1.53 7.42
C ILE A 286 -23.37 2.77 7.20
N VAL A 287 -22.06 2.56 7.22
CA VAL A 287 -21.10 3.49 6.63
C VAL A 287 -20.63 2.89 5.31
N GLN A 288 -20.68 3.67 4.23
CA GLN A 288 -20.15 3.28 2.93
C GLN A 288 -18.92 4.12 2.59
N ILE A 289 -17.87 3.44 2.14
CA ILE A 289 -16.70 4.07 1.54
C ILE A 289 -16.62 3.59 0.10
N LEU A 290 -16.69 4.54 -0.83
CA LEU A 290 -16.54 4.31 -2.25
C LEU A 290 -15.21 4.91 -2.69
N ALA A 291 -14.40 4.11 -3.38
CA ALA A 291 -13.12 4.51 -3.96
C ALA A 291 -12.89 3.69 -5.25
N GLY A 292 -11.78 3.93 -5.94
CA GLY A 292 -11.44 3.15 -7.12
C GLY A 292 -10.68 3.95 -8.18
N ASP A 293 -10.03 3.21 -9.06
CA ASP A 293 -9.36 3.75 -10.25
C ASP A 293 -9.56 2.82 -11.44
N ALA A 294 -9.16 1.55 -11.30
CA ALA A 294 -9.38 0.50 -12.30
C ALA A 294 -10.71 -0.25 -12.11
N ASP A 295 -11.28 -0.23 -10.92
CA ASP A 295 -12.57 -0.83 -10.56
C ASP A 295 -13.21 -0.04 -9.40
N ASN A 296 -14.48 -0.30 -9.11
CA ASN A 296 -15.24 0.35 -8.04
C ASN A 296 -15.04 -0.42 -6.73
N PHE A 297 -14.32 0.18 -5.79
CA PHE A 297 -14.16 -0.37 -4.45
C PHE A 297 -15.27 0.14 -3.55
N ILE A 298 -16.19 -0.76 -3.19
CA ILE A 298 -17.32 -0.47 -2.29
C ILE A 298 -17.08 -1.21 -0.98
N THR A 299 -16.89 -0.46 0.10
CA THR A 299 -16.86 -1.01 1.46
C THR A 299 -18.15 -0.63 2.17
N ASN A 300 -18.99 -1.62 2.46
CA ASN A 300 -20.17 -1.44 3.30
C ASN A 300 -19.86 -1.93 4.71
N ILE A 301 -19.85 -1.01 5.66
CA ILE A 301 -19.55 -1.26 7.08
C ILE A 301 -20.87 -1.33 7.82
N HIS A 302 -21.25 -2.54 8.22
CA HIS A 302 -22.51 -2.78 8.94
C HIS A 302 -22.35 -2.52 10.44
N ILE A 303 -22.96 -1.45 10.93
CA ILE A 303 -22.82 -1.00 12.31
C ILE A 303 -23.59 -1.94 13.25
N GLY A 304 -22.93 -2.40 14.30
CA GLY A 304 -23.52 -3.21 15.36
C GLY A 304 -23.90 -4.64 14.97
N ARG A 305 -23.55 -5.10 13.76
CA ARG A 305 -23.68 -6.51 13.38
C ARG A 305 -22.57 -7.34 14.03
N SER A 306 -22.73 -8.65 13.99
CA SER A 306 -21.71 -9.59 14.47
C SER A 306 -21.50 -10.62 13.39
N PHE A 307 -20.25 -11.01 13.18
CA PHE A 307 -19.94 -12.13 12.31
C PHE A 307 -20.44 -13.44 12.93
N ASP A 308 -20.90 -14.34 12.08
CA ASP A 308 -20.90 -15.75 12.39
C ASP A 308 -19.45 -16.25 12.25
N SER A 309 -18.95 -17.02 13.21
CA SER A 309 -17.58 -17.57 13.26
C SER A 309 -17.50 -19.07 12.98
N SER A 310 -18.60 -19.74 12.61
CA SER A 310 -18.60 -21.18 12.33
C SER A 310 -17.97 -21.61 10.98
N GLY A 311 -17.59 -20.67 10.12
CA GLY A 311 -16.98 -20.93 8.80
C GLY A 311 -15.45 -20.92 8.85
N ALA A 312 -14.81 -21.00 7.68
CA ALA A 312 -13.35 -20.93 7.58
C ALA A 312 -12.79 -19.58 8.08
N THR A 313 -13.53 -18.49 7.82
CA THR A 313 -13.30 -17.17 8.42
C THR A 313 -14.62 -16.58 8.91
N PRO A 314 -14.59 -15.60 9.84
CA PRO A 314 -15.78 -14.88 10.26
C PRO A 314 -16.50 -14.21 9.08
N ARG A 315 -17.83 -14.29 9.02
CA ARG A 315 -18.64 -13.78 7.88
C ARG A 315 -20.01 -13.27 8.30
N LEU A 316 -20.59 -12.36 7.50
CA LEU A 316 -21.97 -11.87 7.66
C LEU A 316 -22.96 -12.64 6.77
N GLY A 317 -22.49 -13.10 5.61
CA GLY A 317 -23.28 -13.75 4.58
C GLY A 317 -23.02 -15.24 4.47
N ALA A 318 -23.08 -15.74 3.24
CA ALA A 318 -22.72 -17.11 2.91
C ALA A 318 -21.22 -17.37 3.12
N ASP A 319 -20.87 -18.63 3.39
CA ASP A 319 -19.48 -19.10 3.55
C ASP A 319 -18.77 -19.22 2.19
N VAL A 320 -18.66 -18.08 1.50
CA VAL A 320 -17.99 -17.89 0.22
C VAL A 320 -17.24 -16.55 0.29
N PRO A 321 -15.93 -16.54 0.01
CA PRO A 321 -15.13 -15.32 0.02
C PRO A 321 -15.68 -14.22 -0.91
N ARG A 322 -15.44 -12.97 -0.52
CA ARG A 322 -15.80 -11.76 -1.28
C ARG A 322 -14.53 -11.00 -1.65
N TRP A 323 -14.47 -10.46 -2.88
CA TRP A 323 -13.32 -9.71 -3.39
C TRP A 323 -12.81 -8.61 -2.45
N LEU A 324 -13.73 -7.93 -1.76
CA LEU A 324 -13.42 -6.88 -0.77
C LEU A 324 -13.83 -7.25 0.66
N GLY A 325 -14.17 -8.52 0.91
CA GLY A 325 -14.65 -9.00 2.20
C GLY A 325 -16.04 -8.51 2.59
N GLU A 326 -16.39 -8.79 3.84
CA GLU A 326 -17.58 -8.30 4.53
C GLU A 326 -17.11 -7.55 5.78
N THR A 327 -17.70 -6.39 6.08
CA THR A 327 -17.22 -5.52 7.16
C THR A 327 -18.32 -5.24 8.18
N THR A 328 -17.99 -5.37 9.46
CA THR A 328 -18.81 -4.87 10.58
C THR A 328 -18.05 -3.81 11.37
N GLY A 329 -18.74 -3.01 12.18
CA GLY A 329 -18.10 -1.97 12.96
C GLY A 329 -18.94 -1.42 14.11
N PHE A 330 -18.30 -0.67 14.98
CA PHE A 330 -18.95 0.07 16.05
C PHE A 330 -18.30 1.45 16.24
N TRP A 331 -19.05 2.36 16.85
CA TRP A 331 -18.59 3.71 17.15
C TRP A 331 -18.06 3.80 18.56
N ASP A 332 -16.93 4.50 18.70
CA ASP A 332 -16.39 4.92 19.98
C ASP A 332 -16.16 6.43 19.96
N GLY A 333 -17.13 7.17 20.53
CA GLY A 333 -17.28 8.57 20.16
C GLY A 333 -17.53 8.69 18.66
N ASP A 334 -16.76 9.55 17.99
CA ASP A 334 -16.79 9.77 16.54
C ASP A 334 -15.72 8.94 15.76
N ALA A 335 -14.98 8.06 16.44
CA ALA A 335 -14.09 7.11 15.80
C ALA A 335 -14.86 5.83 15.40
N LEU A 336 -14.73 5.43 14.15
CA LEU A 336 -15.31 4.19 13.63
C LEU A 336 -14.27 3.06 13.68
N ILE A 337 -14.53 2.02 14.46
CA ILE A 337 -13.70 0.81 14.51
C ILE A 337 -14.41 -0.29 13.73
N THR A 338 -13.69 -0.91 12.79
CA THR A 338 -14.26 -1.93 11.91
C THR A 338 -13.45 -3.21 11.91
N TRP A 339 -14.12 -4.31 11.62
CA TRP A 339 -13.52 -5.62 11.36
C TRP A 339 -14.01 -6.13 10.01
N THR A 340 -13.07 -6.37 9.08
CA THR A 340 -13.33 -6.98 7.78
C THR A 340 -12.79 -8.41 7.76
N SER A 341 -13.58 -9.34 7.21
CA SER A 341 -13.25 -10.76 7.08
C SER A 341 -13.92 -11.34 5.82
N ASN A 342 -13.80 -12.66 5.59
CA ASN A 342 -14.36 -13.35 4.42
C ASN A 342 -13.84 -12.77 3.09
N ILE A 343 -12.54 -12.46 3.05
CA ILE A 343 -11.86 -11.83 1.92
C ILE A 343 -11.39 -12.92 0.95
N GLN A 344 -11.56 -12.70 -0.36
CA GLN A 344 -10.93 -13.53 -1.40
C GLN A 344 -9.45 -13.18 -1.50
N GLY A 345 -8.58 -14.14 -1.20
CA GLY A 345 -7.13 -14.06 -1.37
C GLY A 345 -6.78 -13.77 -2.82
N TRP A 346 -5.82 -12.87 -3.02
CA TRP A 346 -5.48 -12.34 -4.33
C TRP A 346 -4.08 -11.69 -4.36
N LYS A 347 -3.70 -11.10 -5.50
CA LYS A 347 -2.54 -10.21 -5.60
C LYS A 347 -2.91 -8.74 -5.48
N ALA A 348 -1.91 -7.90 -5.24
CA ALA A 348 -1.99 -6.45 -5.38
C ALA A 348 -0.80 -5.99 -6.23
N HIS A 349 -1.03 -5.14 -7.24
CA HIS A 349 0.00 -4.63 -8.19
C HIS A 349 1.35 -4.35 -7.51
N GLY A 350 2.39 -5.16 -7.81
CA GLY A 350 3.76 -4.97 -7.30
C GLY A 350 3.94 -5.17 -5.79
N ASN A 351 2.86 -5.51 -5.08
CA ASN A 351 2.81 -5.70 -3.63
C ASN A 351 2.60 -7.18 -3.30
N PRO A 352 2.91 -7.61 -2.05
CA PRO A 352 2.67 -8.98 -1.64
C PRO A 352 1.23 -9.44 -1.85
N GLU A 353 1.09 -10.69 -2.28
CA GLU A 353 -0.18 -11.40 -2.28
C GLU A 353 -0.70 -11.59 -0.84
N PHE A 354 -2.00 -11.83 -0.72
CA PHE A 354 -2.68 -12.10 0.55
C PHE A 354 -3.62 -13.29 0.41
N SER A 355 -3.91 -13.97 1.51
CA SER A 355 -4.69 -15.21 1.54
C SER A 355 -6.19 -14.97 1.77
N ASN A 356 -6.96 -16.05 1.73
CA ASN A 356 -8.36 -16.04 2.16
C ASN A 356 -8.50 -15.86 3.69
N ALA A 357 -7.43 -16.09 4.46
CA ALA A 357 -7.39 -15.89 5.90
C ALA A 357 -7.16 -14.42 6.31
N LEU A 358 -6.93 -13.51 5.35
CA LEU A 358 -6.78 -12.10 5.61
C LEU A 358 -8.02 -11.55 6.34
N GLN A 359 -7.76 -10.88 7.47
CA GLN A 359 -8.73 -10.09 8.22
C GLN A 359 -8.11 -8.75 8.59
N THR A 360 -8.93 -7.71 8.64
CA THR A 360 -8.45 -6.36 9.00
C THR A 360 -9.23 -5.75 10.13
N ILE A 361 -8.51 -5.04 11.01
CA ILE A 361 -9.07 -4.04 11.90
C ILE A 361 -8.74 -2.68 11.33
N GLU A 362 -9.75 -1.92 10.94
CA GLU A 362 -9.58 -0.57 10.40
C GLU A 362 -10.25 0.44 11.32
N ILE A 363 -9.52 1.51 11.66
CA ILE A 363 -9.97 2.59 12.51
C ILE A 363 -9.96 3.88 11.70
N TYR A 364 -11.13 4.52 11.61
CA TYR A 364 -11.30 5.83 10.99
C TYR A 364 -11.54 6.86 12.09
N THR A 365 -10.56 7.71 12.33
CA THR A 365 -10.63 8.76 13.35
C THR A 365 -10.67 10.14 12.68
N PRO A 366 -11.64 11.02 13.00
CA PRO A 366 -11.70 12.35 12.42
C PRO A 366 -10.49 13.20 12.83
N ASN A 367 -9.83 13.80 11.84
CA ASN A 367 -8.86 14.88 12.08
C ASN A 367 -9.62 16.19 12.12
N ARG A 368 -9.45 16.97 13.20
CA ARG A 368 -10.15 18.24 13.41
C ARG A 368 -9.18 19.42 13.49
N ASP A 369 -9.60 20.59 13.02
CA ASP A 369 -8.88 21.84 13.24
C ASP A 369 -9.14 22.41 14.65
N ALA A 370 -8.52 23.55 14.99
CA ALA A 370 -8.67 24.21 16.28
C ALA A 370 -10.11 24.70 16.56
N ALA A 371 -10.95 24.83 15.54
CA ALA A 371 -12.36 25.19 15.65
C ALA A 371 -13.28 23.95 15.75
N GLY A 372 -12.72 22.74 15.69
CA GLY A 372 -13.45 21.47 15.76
C GLY A 372 -14.00 20.98 14.41
N ASN A 373 -13.68 21.64 13.30
CA ASN A 373 -14.14 21.22 11.97
C ASN A 373 -13.36 20.01 11.49
N VAL A 374 -14.03 19.04 10.85
CA VAL A 374 -13.38 17.89 10.23
C VAL A 374 -12.60 18.33 8.99
N ILE A 375 -11.28 18.13 9.03
CA ILE A 375 -10.35 18.43 7.93
C ILE A 375 -9.81 17.15 7.25
N GLY A 376 -10.14 15.98 7.78
CA GLY A 376 -9.73 14.70 7.21
C GLY A 376 -10.08 13.51 8.10
N LEU A 377 -9.61 12.35 7.70
CA LEU A 377 -9.68 11.11 8.46
C LEU A 377 -8.27 10.54 8.60
N ASN A 378 -7.85 10.26 9.83
CA ASN A 378 -6.81 9.29 10.04
C ASN A 378 -7.41 7.90 9.79
N HIS A 379 -6.74 7.11 8.96
CA HIS A 379 -7.11 5.74 8.66
C HIS A 379 -5.95 4.82 9.03
N GLU A 380 -6.14 4.08 10.11
CA GLU A 380 -5.23 3.08 10.63
C GLU A 380 -5.80 1.68 10.33
N GLY A 381 -5.04 0.86 9.62
CA GLY A 381 -5.36 -0.53 9.35
C GLY A 381 -4.35 -1.47 10.01
N ILE A 382 -4.85 -2.55 10.61
CA ILE A 382 -4.07 -3.66 11.15
C ILE A 382 -4.51 -4.91 10.42
N PHE A 383 -3.56 -5.68 9.90
CA PHE A 383 -3.80 -6.79 8.98
C PHE A 383 -3.29 -8.07 9.60
N TYR A 384 -4.18 -9.07 9.63
CA TYR A 384 -3.95 -10.40 10.18
C TYR A 384 -4.12 -11.39 9.05
N ASP A 385 -3.07 -12.11 8.71
CA ASP A 385 -3.09 -13.14 7.68
C ASP A 385 -2.01 -14.16 8.01
N HIS A 386 -2.37 -15.21 8.76
CA HIS A 386 -1.38 -16.18 9.26
C HIS A 386 -0.84 -17.11 8.16
N GLU A 387 -1.47 -17.14 6.98
CA GLU A 387 -0.96 -17.88 5.83
C GLU A 387 0.10 -17.05 5.09
N ALA A 388 -0.12 -15.74 4.95
CA ALA A 388 0.77 -14.85 4.20
C ALA A 388 1.83 -14.14 5.04
N LEU A 389 1.50 -13.76 6.27
CA LEU A 389 2.33 -12.94 7.15
C LEU A 389 2.88 -13.76 8.32
N VAL A 390 4.13 -13.49 8.70
CA VAL A 390 4.73 -14.10 9.91
C VAL A 390 4.25 -13.44 11.21
N GLU A 391 3.75 -12.20 11.12
CA GLU A 391 3.15 -11.46 12.22
C GLU A 391 2.26 -10.32 11.67
N PRO A 392 1.29 -9.80 12.45
CA PRO A 392 0.39 -8.76 11.96
C PRO A 392 1.12 -7.47 11.58
N ILE A 393 0.68 -6.82 10.50
CA ILE A 393 1.25 -5.56 10.00
C ILE A 393 0.28 -4.40 10.19
N ARG A 394 0.79 -3.18 10.15
CA ARG A 394 0.04 -1.94 10.34
C ARG A 394 0.31 -0.95 9.22
N ILE A 395 -0.75 -0.34 8.70
CA ILE A 395 -0.68 0.73 7.69
C ILE A 395 -1.45 1.95 8.22
N VAL A 396 -0.81 3.12 8.21
CA VAL A 396 -1.44 4.38 8.65
C VAL A 396 -1.38 5.41 7.53
N ARG A 397 -2.53 5.98 7.16
CA ARG A 397 -2.64 7.09 6.20
C ARG A 397 -3.58 8.19 6.71
N ASN A 398 -3.47 9.38 6.14
CA ASN A 398 -4.37 10.49 6.43
C ASN A 398 -5.09 10.93 5.15
N LEU A 399 -6.39 10.70 5.10
CA LEU A 399 -7.26 11.17 4.03
C LEU A 399 -7.62 12.64 4.29
N GLN A 400 -7.30 13.53 3.37
CA GLN A 400 -7.60 14.96 3.45
C GLN A 400 -9.00 15.21 2.92
N ARG A 401 -9.83 15.90 3.71
CA ARG A 401 -11.15 16.33 3.25
C ARG A 401 -10.97 17.41 2.17
N VAL A 402 -11.61 17.22 1.02
CA VAL A 402 -11.56 18.21 -0.08
C VAL A 402 -12.87 18.95 -0.30
N SER A 403 -14.00 18.31 -0.06
CA SER A 403 -15.32 18.94 -0.20
C SER A 403 -16.42 18.11 0.47
N GLY A 404 -17.64 18.67 0.54
CA GLY A 404 -18.84 17.88 0.79
C GLY A 404 -19.18 16.96 -0.40
N LEU A 405 -20.14 16.04 -0.20
CA LEU A 405 -20.64 15.16 -1.27
C LEU A 405 -21.46 15.92 -2.33
N GLY A 406 -22.05 17.06 -1.97
CA GLY A 406 -22.79 17.93 -2.91
C GLY A 406 -21.91 18.89 -3.70
N GLU A 407 -20.59 18.77 -3.59
CA GLU A 407 -19.61 19.70 -4.15
C GLU A 407 -18.53 18.96 -4.95
N GLY A 408 -18.08 19.59 -6.04
CA GLY A 408 -17.08 19.05 -6.97
C GLY A 408 -17.62 17.96 -7.90
N ALA A 409 -16.72 17.25 -8.57
CA ALA A 409 -17.10 16.22 -9.54
C ALA A 409 -17.78 15.01 -8.86
N PRO A 410 -18.85 14.46 -9.45
CA PRO A 410 -19.47 13.24 -8.95
C PRO A 410 -18.50 12.06 -9.03
N PHE A 411 -18.75 11.01 -8.25
CA PHE A 411 -18.06 9.75 -8.45
C PHE A 411 -18.52 9.15 -9.78
N THR A 412 -17.56 8.78 -10.63
CA THR A 412 -17.83 8.10 -11.89
C THR A 412 -17.71 6.60 -11.67
N PHE A 413 -18.77 5.88 -12.01
CA PHE A 413 -18.74 4.43 -12.07
C PHE A 413 -17.68 3.97 -13.08
N ILE A 414 -16.82 3.06 -12.66
CA ILE A 414 -15.74 2.52 -13.48
C ILE A 414 -16.21 1.21 -14.10
N GLU A 415 -16.42 1.18 -15.41
CA GLU A 415 -16.69 -0.07 -16.15
C GLU A 415 -15.42 -0.44 -16.92
N CYS A 416 -14.77 -1.54 -16.54
CA CYS A 416 -13.58 -2.03 -17.24
C CYS A 416 -14.00 -2.95 -18.39
N LEU A 417 -13.58 -2.61 -19.61
CA LEU A 417 -13.80 -3.44 -20.80
C LEU A 417 -12.47 -4.07 -21.23
N PRO A 418 -12.35 -5.41 -21.27
CA PRO A 418 -11.08 -6.07 -21.52
C PRO A 418 -10.62 -5.82 -22.97
N GLN A 419 -9.46 -5.17 -23.10
CA GLN A 419 -8.77 -4.95 -24.37
C GLN A 419 -7.39 -5.61 -24.42
N PHE A 420 -6.91 -6.10 -23.27
CA PHE A 420 -5.69 -6.88 -23.18
C PHE A 420 -6.04 -8.28 -22.70
N TYR A 421 -5.31 -9.27 -23.21
CA TYR A 421 -5.41 -10.66 -22.82
C TYR A 421 -4.01 -11.23 -22.60
N PRO A 422 -3.82 -12.19 -21.67
CA PRO A 422 -2.52 -12.81 -21.38
C PRO A 422 -2.11 -13.83 -22.45
N ILE A 423 -2.07 -13.42 -23.72
CA ILE A 423 -1.70 -14.26 -24.86
C ILE A 423 -0.22 -14.64 -24.71
N GLU A 424 0.07 -15.94 -24.68
CA GLU A 424 1.41 -16.49 -24.45
C GLU A 424 2.08 -15.90 -23.19
N GLY A 425 1.27 -15.65 -22.16
CA GLY A 425 1.71 -15.10 -20.89
C GLY A 425 2.19 -13.66 -20.94
N ARG A 426 1.75 -12.87 -21.92
CA ARG A 426 2.02 -11.42 -21.98
C ARG A 426 0.76 -10.64 -22.24
N ALA A 427 0.64 -9.48 -21.59
CA ALA A 427 -0.47 -8.56 -21.83
C ALA A 427 -0.45 -8.06 -23.28
N THR A 428 -1.32 -8.64 -24.11
CA THR A 428 -1.36 -8.39 -25.54
C THR A 428 -2.64 -7.62 -25.86
N PRO A 429 -2.55 -6.43 -26.48
CA PRO A 429 -3.73 -5.69 -26.91
C PRO A 429 -4.42 -6.44 -28.06
N VAL A 430 -5.74 -6.52 -28.00
CA VAL A 430 -6.60 -7.14 -29.01
C VAL A 430 -7.53 -6.09 -29.58
N SER A 431 -7.59 -5.96 -30.91
CA SER A 431 -8.38 -4.92 -31.58
C SER A 431 -9.84 -5.36 -31.76
N PRO A 432 -10.79 -4.42 -31.88
CA PRO A 432 -12.16 -4.76 -32.22
C PRO A 432 -12.25 -5.55 -33.53
N GLY A 433 -12.83 -6.75 -33.47
CA GLY A 433 -13.01 -7.64 -34.61
C GLY A 433 -11.98 -8.78 -34.71
N ASP A 434 -10.91 -8.74 -33.92
CA ASP A 434 -9.96 -9.84 -33.82
C ASP A 434 -10.61 -11.06 -33.14
N VAL A 435 -10.19 -12.25 -33.56
CA VAL A 435 -10.56 -13.53 -32.92
C VAL A 435 -9.29 -14.15 -32.37
N VAL A 436 -9.27 -14.37 -31.05
CA VAL A 436 -8.14 -14.98 -30.35
C VAL A 436 -8.59 -16.26 -29.65
N GLU A 437 -7.68 -17.22 -29.50
CA GLU A 437 -7.88 -18.34 -28.58
C GLU A 437 -7.61 -17.83 -27.15
N PHE A 438 -8.59 -18.00 -26.26
CA PHE A 438 -8.50 -17.51 -24.89
C PHE A 438 -8.86 -18.63 -23.91
N GLU A 439 -7.88 -19.01 -23.10
CA GLU A 439 -8.06 -19.90 -21.98
C GLU A 439 -8.60 -19.10 -20.79
N VAL A 440 -9.78 -19.46 -20.31
CA VAL A 440 -10.41 -18.79 -19.17
C VAL A 440 -9.61 -19.11 -17.90
N PRO A 441 -9.05 -18.10 -17.20
CA PRO A 441 -8.29 -18.35 -15.98
C PRO A 441 -9.19 -18.77 -14.82
N ASP A 442 -8.66 -19.56 -13.89
CA ASP A 442 -9.32 -19.81 -12.61
C ASP A 442 -9.24 -18.55 -11.73
N MET A 443 -10.32 -17.77 -11.74
CA MET A 443 -10.42 -16.52 -10.98
C MET A 443 -10.51 -16.72 -9.47
N TYR A 444 -10.69 -17.94 -8.96
CA TYR A 444 -10.69 -18.19 -7.51
C TYR A 444 -9.34 -18.72 -7.01
N GLY A 445 -8.44 -19.07 -7.94
CA GLY A 445 -7.07 -19.51 -7.67
C GLY A 445 -6.04 -18.39 -7.84
N ARG A 446 -4.88 -18.75 -8.39
CA ARG A 446 -3.72 -17.87 -8.61
C ARG A 446 -3.38 -17.77 -10.10
N PRO A 447 -4.24 -17.15 -10.94
CA PRO A 447 -4.13 -17.23 -12.40
C PRO A 447 -2.85 -16.59 -12.95
N TRP A 448 -2.36 -15.51 -12.36
CA TRP A 448 -1.07 -14.89 -12.76
C TRP A 448 0.11 -15.84 -12.55
N GLY A 449 0.13 -16.56 -11.43
CA GLY A 449 1.12 -17.59 -11.12
C GLY A 449 1.12 -18.71 -12.15
N GLN A 450 -0.06 -19.25 -12.44
CA GLN A 450 -0.22 -20.31 -13.45
C GLN A 450 0.25 -19.86 -14.83
N ILE A 451 -0.01 -18.59 -15.20
CA ILE A 451 0.46 -18.01 -16.46
C ILE A 451 1.99 -17.93 -16.50
N TRP A 452 2.63 -17.45 -15.43
CA TRP A 452 4.10 -17.41 -15.36
C TRP A 452 4.73 -18.79 -15.42
N GLU A 453 4.22 -19.71 -14.62
CA GLU A 453 4.67 -21.10 -14.57
C GLU A 453 4.60 -21.76 -15.96
N LYS A 454 3.50 -21.52 -16.69
CA LYS A 454 3.26 -22.09 -18.03
C LYS A 454 4.19 -21.51 -19.10
N TYR A 455 4.44 -20.20 -19.09
CA TYR A 455 5.06 -19.51 -20.23
C TYR A 455 6.49 -19.00 -19.97
N HIS A 456 6.90 -18.80 -18.71
CA HIS A 456 8.14 -18.09 -18.38
C HIS A 456 9.08 -18.86 -17.43
N GLU A 457 8.63 -19.95 -16.82
CA GLU A 457 9.40 -20.71 -15.81
C GLU A 457 9.85 -22.11 -16.26
N ALA A 458 9.83 -22.36 -17.57
CA ALA A 458 10.25 -23.64 -18.13
C ALA A 458 11.71 -23.95 -17.76
N GLY A 459 11.93 -25.06 -17.06
CA GLY A 459 13.26 -25.53 -16.64
C GLY A 459 13.78 -24.96 -15.33
N MET A 460 12.94 -24.28 -14.55
CA MET A 460 13.26 -23.87 -13.17
C MET A 460 12.89 -24.96 -12.16
N ASP A 461 13.64 -25.06 -11.07
CA ASP A 461 13.47 -26.03 -9.99
C ASP A 461 12.40 -25.56 -8.99
N ARG A 462 11.16 -25.49 -9.48
CA ARG A 462 10.00 -25.10 -8.66
C ARG A 462 9.86 -26.05 -7.45
N PRO A 463 9.57 -25.54 -6.24
CA PRO A 463 9.17 -26.37 -5.11
C PRO A 463 7.99 -27.26 -5.50
N GLU A 464 8.04 -28.53 -5.12
CA GLU A 464 6.88 -29.42 -5.30
C GLU A 464 5.67 -28.78 -4.62
N ALA A 465 4.55 -28.70 -5.35
CA ALA A 465 3.30 -28.25 -4.75
C ALA A 465 2.93 -29.25 -3.65
N GLU A 466 2.58 -28.75 -2.45
CA GLU A 466 1.95 -29.62 -1.46
C GLU A 466 0.70 -30.23 -2.12
N ASP A 467 0.66 -31.56 -2.17
CA ASP A 467 -0.46 -32.27 -2.76
C ASP A 467 -1.70 -31.96 -1.92
N ILE A 468 -2.59 -31.12 -2.45
CA ILE A 468 -3.89 -30.80 -1.83
C ILE A 468 -4.79 -32.04 -1.69
N PHE A 469 -4.37 -33.20 -2.23
CA PHE A 469 -4.99 -34.50 -2.03
C PHE A 469 -4.12 -35.49 -1.23
N SER A 470 -3.10 -35.04 -0.51
CA SER A 470 -2.39 -35.88 0.45
C SER A 470 -3.34 -36.19 1.63
N PHE A 471 -3.86 -37.42 1.67
CA PHE A 471 -4.71 -37.95 2.74
C PHE A 471 -3.89 -38.75 3.77
N GLU A 472 -2.70 -38.27 4.16
CA GLU A 472 -1.95 -38.85 5.29
C GLU A 472 -2.51 -38.43 6.66
#